data_AF-A0A960BAY6-F1
#
_entry.id   AF-A0A960BAY6-F1
#
_cell.length_a   1.000
_cell.length_b   1.000
_cell.length_c   1.000
_cell.angle_alpha   90.00
_cell.angle_beta   90.00
_cell.angle_gamma   90.00
#
_symmetry.space_group_name_H-M   'P 1'
#
loop_
_entity.id
_entity.type
_entity.pdbx_description
1 polymer ?
#
loop_
_entity_poly.entity_id
_entity_poly.type
_entity_poly.pdbx_seq_one_letter_code
_entity_poly.pdbx_strand_id
1 'polypeptide(L)'
;MDPIRNPYAPGAGQRPPELAGRDEQLDAFDIVLERVPRGRPERSIVLTGLRGVGKTVLLNALRSAAVRAGWGTGKLEARPEQSLRRPLASALHQAVRELGQAGSGHEHVLGVVKSFAQKDSAS
;
A
#
# COMPACT_ATOMS: atom_id res chain seq x y z
N MET A 1 32.25 -6.45 -0.39
CA MET A 1 31.24 -6.43 -1.47
C MET A 1 31.74 -5.49 -2.54
N ASP A 2 31.75 -5.89 -3.82
CA ASP A 2 32.18 -5.05 -4.93
C ASP A 2 31.15 -3.93 -5.17
N PRO A 3 31.51 -2.63 -4.99
CA PRO A 3 30.59 -1.51 -5.20
C PRO A 3 29.99 -1.44 -6.60
N ILE A 4 30.69 -1.98 -7.61
CA ILE A 4 30.25 -1.99 -9.02
C ILE A 4 29.12 -3.02 -9.24
N ARG A 5 29.15 -4.12 -8.50
CA ARG A 5 28.14 -5.20 -8.57
C ARG A 5 27.04 -5.06 -7.52
N ASN A 6 27.07 -4.00 -6.72
CA ASN A 6 26.02 -3.76 -5.74
C ASN A 6 24.74 -3.30 -6.47
N PRO A 7 23.65 -4.10 -6.47
CA PRO A 7 22.40 -3.71 -7.13
C PRO A 7 21.73 -2.51 -6.43
N TYR A 8 22.20 -2.14 -5.23
CA TYR A 8 21.73 -0.99 -4.49
C TYR A 8 22.41 0.29 -4.98
N ALA A 9 21.78 0.96 -5.94
CA ALA A 9 22.11 2.33 -6.33
C ALA A 9 21.11 3.31 -5.64
N PRO A 10 21.50 4.01 -4.56
CA PRO A 10 20.63 4.96 -3.89
C PRO A 10 20.44 6.23 -4.74
N GLY A 11 19.49 6.19 -5.67
CA GLY A 11 18.96 7.37 -6.37
C GLY A 11 17.56 7.71 -5.89
N ALA A 12 17.23 9.01 -5.79
CA ALA A 12 15.88 9.44 -5.43
C ALA A 12 14.88 8.97 -6.51
N GLY A 13 14.07 7.95 -6.18
CA GLY A 13 12.98 7.47 -7.03
C GLY A 13 13.32 6.37 -8.05
N GLN A 14 14.57 5.92 -8.15
CA GLN A 14 14.89 4.74 -8.96
C GLN A 14 14.49 3.47 -8.21
N ARG A 15 13.65 2.66 -8.85
CA ARG A 15 13.35 1.31 -8.39
C ARG A 15 14.63 0.48 -8.55
N PRO A 16 15.14 -0.17 -7.49
CA PRO A 16 16.27 -1.08 -7.63
C PRO A 16 15.96 -2.12 -8.70
N PRO A 17 16.95 -2.51 -9.53
CA PRO A 17 16.78 -3.55 -10.53
C PRO A 17 16.36 -4.89 -9.89
N GLU A 18 16.68 -5.09 -8.61
CA GLU A 18 16.38 -6.29 -7.85
C GLU A 18 16.01 -5.95 -6.40
N LEU A 19 15.02 -6.64 -5.83
CA LEU A 19 14.66 -6.57 -4.41
C LEU A 19 15.33 -7.72 -3.64
N ALA A 20 16.66 -7.84 -3.76
CA ALA A 20 17.42 -8.96 -3.21
C ALA A 20 17.10 -9.21 -1.72
N GLY A 21 16.82 -10.47 -1.37
CA GLY A 21 16.51 -10.89 -0.01
C GLY A 21 15.12 -10.46 0.49
N ARG A 22 14.18 -10.14 -0.42
CA ARG A 22 12.79 -9.77 -0.08
C ARG A 22 11.74 -10.77 -0.56
N ASP A 23 12.17 -11.92 -1.07
CA ASP A 23 11.31 -12.92 -1.68
C ASP A 23 10.23 -13.40 -0.70
N GLU A 24 10.59 -13.67 0.56
CA GLU A 24 9.62 -14.06 1.59
C GLU A 24 8.48 -13.05 1.79
N GLN A 25 8.77 -11.74 1.72
CA GLN A 25 7.73 -10.72 1.88
C GLN A 25 6.89 -10.51 0.61
N LEU A 26 7.49 -10.74 -0.56
CA LEU A 26 6.77 -10.73 -1.84
C LEU A 26 5.82 -11.93 -1.89
N ASP A 27 6.32 -13.14 -1.61
CA ASP A 27 5.53 -14.38 -1.58
C ASP A 27 4.39 -14.31 -0.57
N ALA A 28 4.66 -13.79 0.64
CA ALA A 28 3.62 -13.59 1.65
C ALA A 28 2.52 -12.65 1.16
N PHE A 29 2.88 -11.62 0.39
CA PHE A 29 1.90 -10.68 -0.16
C PHE A 29 1.09 -11.28 -1.31
N ASP A 30 1.71 -12.10 -2.15
CA ASP A 30 1.00 -12.82 -3.21
C ASP A 30 -0.05 -13.77 -2.62
N ILE A 31 0.25 -14.43 -1.50
CA ILE A 31 -0.74 -15.22 -0.74
C ILE A 31 -1.91 -14.34 -0.26
N VAL A 32 -1.64 -13.13 0.25
CA VAL A 32 -2.70 -12.19 0.65
C VAL A 32 -3.59 -11.84 -0.54
N LEU A 33 -3.00 -11.48 -1.68
CA LEU A 33 -3.74 -11.08 -2.89
C LEU A 33 -4.65 -12.21 -3.39
N GLU A 34 -4.24 -13.47 -3.25
CA GLU A 34 -5.06 -14.62 -3.65
C GLU A 34 -6.12 -15.01 -2.59
N ARG A 35 -5.80 -14.92 -1.29
CA ARG A 35 -6.73 -15.38 -0.24
C ARG A 35 -7.89 -14.43 -0.01
N VAL A 36 -7.64 -13.12 -0.01
CA VAL A 36 -8.66 -12.11 0.34
C VAL A 36 -9.89 -12.14 -0.60
N PRO A 37 -9.75 -12.23 -1.94
CA PRO A 37 -10.91 -12.34 -2.85
C PRO A 37 -11.74 -13.61 -2.62
N ARG A 38 -11.12 -14.66 -2.09
CA ARG A 38 -11.76 -15.95 -1.79
C ARG A 38 -12.42 -15.97 -0.41
N GLY A 39 -12.56 -14.80 0.25
CA GLY A 39 -13.13 -14.68 1.59
C GLY A 39 -12.29 -15.35 2.68
N ARG A 40 -11.03 -15.66 2.39
CA ARG A 40 -10.13 -16.30 3.36
C ARG A 40 -9.36 -15.21 4.09
N PRO A 41 -9.49 -15.10 5.43
CA PRO A 41 -8.75 -14.09 6.19
C PRO A 41 -7.25 -14.36 6.08
N GLU A 42 -6.47 -13.30 5.94
CA GLU A 42 -5.01 -13.32 5.98
C GLU A 42 -4.51 -12.12 6.78
N ARG A 43 -3.33 -12.25 7.40
CA ARG A 43 -2.75 -11.19 8.24
C ARG A 43 -2.18 -10.06 7.39
N SER A 44 -2.27 -8.84 7.93
CA SER A 44 -1.55 -7.68 7.38
C SER A 44 -0.04 -7.87 7.48
N ILE A 45 0.70 -7.39 6.48
CA ILE A 45 2.17 -7.41 6.46
C ILE A 45 2.71 -6.12 7.09
N VAL A 46 3.58 -6.26 8.09
CA VAL A 46 4.28 -5.14 8.75
C VAL A 46 5.78 -5.25 8.47
N LEU A 47 6.34 -4.23 7.83
CA LEU A 47 7.77 -4.17 7.50
C LEU A 47 8.52 -3.32 8.52
N THR A 48 9.44 -3.93 9.28
CA THR A 48 10.30 -3.24 10.25
C THR A 48 11.76 -3.26 9.81
N GLY A 49 12.62 -2.48 10.48
CA GLY A 49 14.06 -2.45 10.22
C GLY A 49 14.65 -1.03 10.13
N LEU A 50 15.97 -0.94 9.97
CA LEU A 50 16.72 0.32 9.98
C LEU A 50 16.32 1.29 8.86
N ARG A 51 16.64 2.59 9.02
CA ARG A 51 16.45 3.58 7.96
C ARG A 51 17.33 3.22 6.76
N GLY A 52 16.81 3.42 5.54
CA GLY A 52 17.59 3.20 4.32
C GLY A 52 17.62 1.76 3.79
N VAL A 53 17.04 0.77 4.48
CA VAL A 53 17.05 -0.64 4.00
C VAL A 53 16.04 -0.96 2.88
N GLY A 54 15.42 0.05 2.26
CA GLY A 54 14.48 -0.15 1.15
C GLY A 54 13.04 -0.52 1.52
N LYS A 55 12.59 -0.34 2.78
CA LYS A 55 11.20 -0.66 3.19
C LYS A 55 10.14 0.03 2.32
N THR A 56 10.31 1.31 2.02
CA THR A 56 9.40 2.08 1.15
C THR A 56 9.41 1.57 -0.28
N VAL A 57 10.58 1.10 -0.77
CA VAL A 57 10.69 0.48 -2.08
C VAL A 57 9.89 -0.82 -2.13
N LEU A 58 10.01 -1.66 -1.10
CA LEU A 58 9.22 -2.88 -1.00
C LEU A 58 7.72 -2.58 -0.96
N LEU A 59 7.25 -1.62 -0.14
CA LEU A 59 5.83 -1.21 -0.15
C LEU A 59 5.35 -0.73 -1.53
N ASN A 60 6.19 -0.02 -2.29
CA ASN A 60 5.85 0.37 -3.66
C ASN A 60 5.76 -0.85 -4.60
N ALA A 61 6.59 -1.86 -4.40
CA ALA A 61 6.53 -3.10 -5.17
C ALA A 61 5.25 -3.90 -4.86
N LEU A 62 4.88 -4.03 -3.59
CA LEU A 62 3.61 -4.65 -3.16
C LEU A 62 2.42 -3.89 -3.76
N ARG A 63 2.40 -2.56 -3.66
CA ARG A 63 1.37 -1.74 -4.31
C ARG A 63 1.28 -2.03 -5.81
N SER A 64 2.42 -2.10 -6.49
CA SER A 64 2.45 -2.37 -7.93
C SER A 64 1.90 -3.77 -8.27
N ALA A 65 2.14 -4.78 -7.43
CA ALA A 65 1.58 -6.11 -7.59
C ALA A 65 0.06 -6.10 -7.42
N ALA A 66 -0.44 -5.42 -6.38
CA ALA A 66 -1.87 -5.27 -6.13
C ALA A 66 -2.58 -4.57 -7.31
N VAL A 67 -2.03 -3.47 -7.82
CA VAL A 67 -2.59 -2.77 -9.00
C VAL A 67 -2.62 -3.68 -10.23
N ARG A 68 -1.56 -4.45 -10.49
CA ARG A 68 -1.54 -5.43 -11.60
C ARG A 68 -2.59 -6.54 -11.44
N ALA A 69 -2.89 -6.91 -10.19
CA ALA A 69 -3.94 -7.87 -9.85
C ALA A 69 -5.35 -7.23 -9.81
N GLY A 70 -5.52 -5.98 -10.23
CA GLY A 70 -6.81 -5.31 -10.33
C GLY A 70 -7.33 -4.73 -9.00
N TRP A 71 -6.47 -4.60 -7.98
CA TRP A 71 -6.86 -3.97 -6.72
C TRP A 71 -6.70 -2.45 -6.76
N GLY A 72 -7.63 -1.75 -6.13
CA GLY A 72 -7.48 -0.35 -5.79
C GLY A 72 -6.50 -0.15 -4.66
N THR A 73 -5.61 0.83 -4.79
CA THR A 73 -4.56 1.06 -3.78
C THR A 73 -4.54 2.50 -3.27
N GLY A 74 -4.14 2.65 -2.00
CA GLY A 74 -3.96 3.93 -1.35
C GLY A 74 -2.61 3.97 -0.63
N LYS A 75 -1.92 5.12 -0.68
CA LYS A 75 -0.66 5.33 0.05
C LYS A 75 -0.86 6.39 1.10
N LEU A 76 -0.39 6.10 2.32
CA LEU A 76 -0.41 7.02 3.45
C LEU A 76 0.94 7.01 4.17
N GLU A 77 1.43 8.19 4.55
CA GLU A 77 2.51 8.37 5.51
C GLU A 77 1.93 8.92 6.82
N ALA A 78 2.10 8.17 7.91
CA ALA A 78 1.68 8.61 9.23
C ALA A 78 2.74 9.51 9.87
N ARG A 79 2.32 10.57 10.54
CA ARG A 79 3.17 11.46 11.34
C ARG A 79 2.56 11.63 12.73
N PRO A 80 3.37 11.63 13.81
CA PRO A 80 2.84 11.69 15.18
C PRO A 80 1.88 12.85 15.42
N GLU A 81 2.20 14.03 14.89
CA GLU A 81 1.42 15.26 15.10
C GLU A 81 0.26 15.46 14.13
N GLN A 82 -0.06 14.45 13.30
CA GLN A 82 -1.08 14.57 12.27
C GLN A 82 -2.18 13.52 12.45
N SER A 83 -3.43 13.99 12.44
CA SER A 83 -4.59 13.11 12.40
C SER A 83 -4.55 12.20 11.18
N LEU A 84 -4.73 10.89 11.39
CA LEU A 84 -4.78 9.91 10.31
C LEU A 84 -6.09 9.93 9.52
N ARG A 85 -7.14 10.57 10.04
CA ARG A 85 -8.50 10.49 9.48
C ARG A 85 -8.56 11.00 8.03
N ARG A 86 -8.17 12.26 7.80
CA ARG A 86 -8.21 12.87 6.46
C ARG A 86 -7.24 12.19 5.49
N PRO A 87 -5.97 11.92 5.86
CA PRO A 87 -5.04 11.23 4.98
C PRO A 87 -5.49 9.81 4.62
N LEU A 88 -6.05 9.04 5.57
CA LEU A 88 -6.61 7.71 5.31
C LEU A 88 -7.82 7.79 4.38
N ALA A 89 -8.74 8.74 4.62
CA ALA A 89 -9.88 8.94 3.74
C ALA A 89 -9.47 9.27 2.31
N SER A 90 -8.44 10.10 2.13
CA SER A 90 -7.87 10.42 0.82
C SER A 90 -7.30 9.17 0.13
N ALA A 91 -6.52 8.36 0.84
CA ALA A 91 -5.95 7.12 0.32
C ALA A 91 -7.03 6.10 -0.07
N LEU A 92 -8.09 5.97 0.73
CA LEU A 92 -9.24 5.10 0.44
C LEU A 92 -10.05 5.62 -0.75
N HIS A 93 -10.25 6.93 -0.84
CA HIS A 93 -10.92 7.55 -1.99
C HIS A 93 -10.17 7.22 -3.28
N GLN A 94 -8.85 7.40 -3.30
CA GLN A 94 -8.02 7.03 -4.45
C GLN A 94 -8.16 5.55 -4.79
N ALA A 95 -8.05 4.66 -3.80
CA ALA A 95 -8.18 3.22 -4.02
C ALA A 95 -9.52 2.84 -4.67
N VAL A 96 -10.63 3.43 -4.17
CA VAL A 96 -11.96 3.19 -4.73
C VAL A 96 -12.07 3.71 -6.16
N ARG A 97 -11.46 4.87 -6.48
CA ARG A 97 -11.45 5.38 -7.85
C ARG A 97 -10.63 4.53 -8.82
N GLU A 98 -9.51 3.95 -8.37
CA GLU A 98 -8.66 3.07 -9.17
C GLU A 98 -9.39 1.79 -9.62
N LEU A 99 -10.38 1.33 -8.85
CA LEU A 99 -11.23 0.19 -9.22
C LEU A 99 -12.24 0.50 -10.35
N GLY A 100 -12.42 1.78 -10.71
CA GLY A 100 -13.38 2.21 -11.71
C GLY A 100 -14.85 2.11 -11.27
N GLN A 101 -15.78 2.48 -12.15
CA GLN A 101 -17.25 2.41 -11.90
C GLN A 101 -17.80 0.97 -12.05
N ALA A 102 -17.02 -0.05 -11.68
CA ALA A 102 -17.42 -1.44 -11.86
C ALA A 102 -18.35 -1.90 -10.73
N GLY A 103 -19.65 -1.63 -10.89
CA GLY A 103 -20.73 -2.26 -10.11
C GLY A 103 -21.61 -1.33 -9.28
N SER A 104 -22.77 -1.85 -8.90
CA SER A 104 -23.69 -1.19 -7.96
C SER A 104 -23.06 -1.13 -6.57
N GLY A 105 -22.82 0.07 -6.03
CA GLY A 105 -22.28 0.27 -4.68
C GLY A 105 -21.12 1.26 -4.57
N HIS A 106 -20.51 1.66 -5.70
CA HIS A 106 -19.39 2.61 -5.72
C HIS A 106 -19.75 3.96 -5.05
N GLU A 107 -20.91 4.54 -5.35
CA GLU A 107 -21.38 5.78 -4.71
C GLU A 107 -21.61 5.61 -3.21
N HIS A 108 -22.15 4.45 -2.79
CA HIS A 108 -22.36 4.16 -1.38
C HIS A 108 -21.03 4.10 -0.63
N VAL A 109 -20.03 3.39 -1.16
CA VAL A 109 -18.69 3.31 -0.57
C VAL A 109 -18.05 4.69 -0.47
N LEU A 110 -18.12 5.50 -1.53
CA LEU A 110 -17.62 6.88 -1.51
C LEU A 110 -18.35 7.75 -0.48
N GLY A 111 -19.65 7.55 -0.32
CA GLY A 111 -20.45 8.17 0.74
C GLY A 111 -19.96 7.80 2.14
N VAL A 112 -19.66 6.53 2.39
CA VAL A 112 -19.09 6.05 3.67
C VAL A 112 -17.72 6.68 3.92
N VAL A 113 -16.83 6.71 2.93
CA VAL A 113 -15.50 7.34 3.04
C VAL A 113 -15.63 8.84 3.33
N LYS A 114 -16.55 9.53 2.66
CA LYS A 114 -16.84 10.95 2.90
C LYS A 114 -17.33 11.19 4.33
N SER A 115 -18.30 10.42 4.80
CA SER A 115 -18.82 10.52 6.17
C SER A 115 -17.73 10.25 7.21
N PHE A 116 -16.86 9.26 6.98
CA PHE A 116 -15.70 9.02 7.83
C PHE A 116 -14.73 10.21 7.89
N ALA A 117 -14.50 10.88 6.76
CA ALA A 117 -13.64 12.05 6.66
C ALA A 117 -14.22 13.28 7.36
N GLN A 118 -15.54 13.46 7.28
CA GLN A 118 -16.28 14.63 7.79
C GLN A 118 -16.72 14.50 9.24
N LYS A 119 -16.74 13.29 9.81
CA LYS A 119 -17.09 13.10 11.22
C LYS A 119 -16.10 13.88 12.08
N ASP A 120 -16.59 14.95 12.72
CA ASP A 120 -15.81 15.74 13.65
C ASP A 120 -15.21 14.81 14.71
N SER A 121 -13.92 15.01 14.96
CA SER A 121 -13.29 14.41 16.12
C SER A 121 -13.90 15.15 17.30
N ALA A 122 -14.89 14.54 17.95
CA ALA A 122 -15.46 15.10 19.17
C ALA A 122 -14.29 15.47 20.08
N SER A 123 -14.20 16.76 20.40
CA SER A 123 -13.22 17.35 21.32
C SER A 123 -13.29 16.70 22.70
#